data_AF-A0A7C7XVX4-F1
#
_entry.id   AF-A0A7C7XVX4-F1
#
_cell.length_a   1.000
_cell.length_b   1.000
_cell.length_c   1.000
_cell.angle_alpha   90.00
_cell.angle_beta   90.00
_cell.angle_gamma   90.00
#
_symmetry.space_group_name_H-M   'P 1'
#
loop_
_entity.id
_entity.type
_entity.pdbx_description
1 polymer ?
#
loop_
_entity_poly.entity_id
_entity_poly.type
_entity_poly.pdbx_seq_one_letter_code
_entity_poly.pdbx_strand_id
1 'polypeptide(L)'
;MNEPTDLSSPDQERGVLFQRAVVLGTCTLVTILYAMTVTIANVSLPQMQGALSATQDQITWVVTFNIVATAVATPLTGWLVGRFGRRRLLIYAIIGFAVASMACGLANSLGTLIFFRVLQGVFGAPLAPVCQAIVQSTFPRHMYAKAMAFFGMGVIIGPIIGPVAGGYLSEAYSWRWVFFMIVPFTLMALMAVLAFIRDTSTRTTVRFDWTGFLALSVAVTCLQITLDSGQRADWFDSYKIIILTCLAVGALYIFVAHVTTTERPFLRPALLKDRNFVIGVTLMFIFGLLNFTPITLLPTLLQNLRGYPDSVIGYVLAIRGLGTLAGFFFMIVGSRIDPRWMVAAGFATQGISGWYMAQADLNVMLEDLFWPMIVQGFGVGLLWPSITAITFSTLNRDYVDEGTAIYHLIRNMASSIYISISVAVIMRTSSQRYAEMTDHVSPFNQNLDLPWASRGWNATTTEGLSHLGSEIGRQAAMIGYINSFYMFSITAFAFIPLVLLIRWKKENGLPAVKEGEENVRD
;
A
#
# COMPACT_ATOMS: atom_id res chain seq x y z
N MET A 1 -14.06 58.83 16.41
CA MET A 1 -13.46 57.91 17.39
C MET A 1 -14.26 56.63 17.30
N ASN A 2 -13.92 55.77 16.33
CA ASN A 2 -14.59 54.50 16.11
C ASN A 2 -13.74 53.43 16.80
N GLU A 3 -14.26 52.86 17.88
CA GLU A 3 -13.67 51.69 18.52
C GLU A 3 -13.71 50.49 17.55
N PRO A 4 -12.65 49.66 17.49
CA PRO A 4 -12.66 48.42 16.75
C PRO A 4 -13.55 47.42 17.49
N THR A 5 -14.55 46.89 16.79
CA THR A 5 -15.45 45.85 17.28
C THR A 5 -14.67 44.54 17.40
N ASP A 6 -14.13 44.28 18.58
CA ASP A 6 -13.64 42.96 18.97
C ASP A 6 -14.84 42.05 19.24
N LEU A 7 -15.23 41.26 18.23
CA LEU A 7 -16.32 40.28 18.33
C LEU A 7 -15.87 38.95 17.71
N SER A 8 -14.93 38.27 18.34
CA SER A 8 -14.85 36.80 18.27
C SER A 8 -15.62 36.21 19.45
N SER A 9 -16.93 36.01 19.31
CA SER A 9 -17.71 35.35 20.37
C SER A 9 -17.31 33.86 20.46
N PRO A 10 -17.21 33.28 21.68
CA PRO A 10 -16.83 31.87 21.88
C PRO A 10 -17.69 30.86 21.11
N ASP A 11 -18.96 31.22 20.82
CA ASP A 11 -19.90 30.41 20.05
C ASP A 11 -19.57 30.38 18.55
N GLN A 12 -19.02 31.47 18.01
CA GLN A 12 -18.56 31.54 16.62
C GLN A 12 -17.30 30.68 16.40
N GLU A 13 -16.37 30.70 17.36
CA GLU A 13 -15.19 29.82 17.34
C GLU A 13 -15.59 28.34 17.45
N ARG A 14 -16.53 28.00 18.33
CA ARG A 14 -17.08 26.64 18.45
C ARG A 14 -17.75 26.15 17.16
N GLY A 15 -18.54 27.00 16.51
CA GLY A 15 -19.19 26.68 15.24
C GLY A 15 -18.19 26.39 14.11
N VAL A 16 -17.11 27.19 14.02
CA VAL A 16 -16.04 27.00 13.03
C VAL A 16 -15.24 25.72 13.31
N LEU A 17 -14.92 25.43 14.57
CA LEU A 17 -14.22 24.21 14.97
C LEU A 17 -15.05 22.96 14.67
N PHE A 18 -16.35 22.98 14.98
CA PHE A 18 -17.26 21.89 14.66
C PHE A 18 -17.34 21.64 13.16
N GLN A 19 -17.52 22.70 12.35
CA GLN A 19 -17.55 22.58 10.90
C GLN A 19 -16.26 21.98 10.33
N ARG A 20 -15.09 22.42 10.82
CA ARG A 20 -13.78 21.86 10.43
C ARG A 20 -13.64 20.39 10.81
N ALA A 21 -14.09 20.01 12.01
CA ALA A 21 -14.06 18.62 12.47
C ALA A 21 -14.97 17.72 11.62
N VAL A 22 -16.15 18.19 11.23
CA VAL A 22 -17.08 17.43 10.38
C VAL A 22 -16.54 17.29 8.96
N VAL A 23 -15.92 18.32 8.39
CA VAL A 23 -15.24 18.23 7.08
C VAL A 23 -14.10 17.22 7.13
N LEU A 24 -13.29 17.27 8.20
CA LEU A 24 -12.21 16.31 8.42
C LEU A 24 -12.76 14.88 8.53
N GLY A 25 -13.79 14.66 9.35
CA GLY A 25 -14.43 13.35 9.52
C GLY A 25 -15.02 12.81 8.22
N THR A 26 -15.66 13.67 7.43
CA THR A 26 -16.21 13.33 6.11
C THR A 26 -15.11 12.90 5.14
N CYS A 27 -14.04 13.70 5.00
CA CYS A 27 -12.91 13.38 4.13
C CYS A 27 -12.17 12.11 4.56
N THR A 28 -12.06 11.91 5.87
CA THR A 28 -11.43 10.73 6.47
C THR A 28 -12.27 9.48 6.20
N LEU A 29 -13.59 9.55 6.35
CA LEU A 29 -14.52 8.47 6.03
C LEU A 29 -14.40 8.05 4.55
N VAL A 30 -14.44 9.00 3.62
CA VAL A 30 -14.27 8.72 2.18
C VAL A 30 -12.96 7.97 1.91
N THR A 31 -11.87 8.43 2.54
CA THR A 31 -10.54 7.85 2.31
C THR A 31 -10.38 6.48 2.98
N ILE A 32 -10.98 6.27 4.16
CA ILE A 32 -11.09 4.95 4.81
C ILE A 32 -11.75 3.96 3.87
N LEU A 33 -12.89 4.32 3.29
CA LEU A 33 -13.66 3.42 2.43
C LEU A 33 -12.90 3.04 1.18
N TYR A 34 -12.23 4.01 0.56
CA TYR A 34 -11.36 3.75 -0.58
C TYR A 34 -10.21 2.80 -0.19
N ALA A 35 -9.48 3.10 0.89
CA ALA A 35 -8.34 2.29 1.32
C ALA A 35 -8.75 0.87 1.76
N MET A 36 -9.91 0.74 2.42
CA MET A 36 -10.52 -0.55 2.76
C MET A 36 -10.85 -1.38 1.52
N THR A 37 -11.36 -0.74 0.47
CA THR A 37 -11.74 -1.43 -0.79
C THR A 37 -10.53 -2.04 -1.51
N VAL A 38 -9.36 -1.42 -1.39
CA VAL A 38 -8.13 -1.93 -1.98
C VAL A 38 -7.70 -3.24 -1.30
N THR A 39 -7.87 -3.35 0.02
CA THR A 39 -7.37 -4.50 0.79
C THR A 39 -8.40 -5.61 0.99
N ILE A 40 -9.68 -5.27 1.10
CA ILE A 40 -10.76 -6.22 1.40
C ILE A 40 -10.86 -7.33 0.36
N ALA A 41 -10.62 -7.01 -0.92
CA ALA A 41 -10.69 -7.98 -2.01
C ALA A 41 -9.56 -9.03 -1.95
N ASN A 42 -8.41 -8.70 -1.34
CA ASN A 42 -7.26 -9.61 -1.28
C ASN A 42 -7.57 -10.87 -0.47
N VAL A 43 -8.36 -10.73 0.59
CA VAL A 43 -8.72 -11.85 1.49
C VAL A 43 -9.71 -12.81 0.81
N SER A 44 -10.49 -12.34 -0.17
CA SER A 44 -11.51 -13.14 -0.84
C SER A 44 -11.06 -13.72 -2.18
N LEU A 45 -9.84 -13.42 -2.65
CA LEU A 45 -9.31 -13.91 -3.93
C LEU A 45 -9.46 -15.43 -4.12
N PRO A 46 -9.16 -16.30 -3.15
CA PRO A 46 -9.26 -17.75 -3.30
C PRO A 46 -10.70 -18.22 -3.53
N GLN A 47 -11.66 -17.62 -2.83
CA GLN A 47 -13.07 -17.91 -3.04
C GLN A 47 -13.53 -17.47 -4.44
N MET A 48 -13.08 -16.30 -4.90
CA MET A 48 -13.37 -15.82 -6.26
C MET A 48 -12.74 -16.74 -7.31
N GLN A 49 -11.54 -17.26 -7.06
CA GLN A 49 -10.84 -18.20 -7.93
C GLN A 49 -11.65 -19.47 -8.15
N GLY A 50 -12.13 -20.09 -7.05
CA GLY A 50 -13.00 -21.25 -7.11
C GLY A 50 -14.34 -20.96 -7.78
N ALA A 51 -14.98 -19.84 -7.42
CA ALA A 51 -16.30 -19.48 -7.92
C ALA A 51 -16.35 -19.07 -9.40
N LEU A 52 -15.24 -18.55 -9.94
CA LEU A 52 -15.14 -18.09 -11.33
C LEU A 52 -14.34 -19.05 -12.22
N SER A 53 -13.96 -20.21 -11.69
CA SER A 53 -13.11 -21.19 -12.37
C SER A 53 -11.85 -20.56 -12.98
N ALA A 54 -11.26 -19.60 -12.25
CA ALA A 54 -10.10 -18.87 -12.68
C ALA A 54 -8.82 -19.60 -12.24
N THR A 55 -7.76 -19.47 -13.03
CA THR A 55 -6.42 -19.87 -12.58
C THR A 55 -5.90 -18.91 -11.49
N GLN A 56 -4.90 -19.35 -10.72
CA GLN A 56 -4.23 -18.52 -9.71
C GLN A 56 -3.72 -17.20 -10.31
N ASP A 57 -3.26 -17.23 -11.56
CA ASP A 57 -2.73 -16.04 -12.23
C ASP A 57 -3.83 -15.09 -12.67
N GLN A 58 -4.87 -15.65 -13.28
CA GLN A 58 -6.02 -14.89 -13.73
C GLN A 58 -6.75 -14.20 -12.58
N ILE A 59 -6.83 -14.81 -11.40
CA ILE A 59 -7.53 -14.17 -10.28
C ILE A 59 -6.77 -12.98 -9.69
N THR A 60 -5.43 -13.01 -9.71
CA THR A 60 -4.63 -11.86 -9.23
C THR A 60 -4.88 -10.58 -10.04
N TRP A 61 -5.29 -10.71 -11.30
CA TRP A 61 -5.63 -9.59 -12.17
C TRP A 61 -6.78 -8.73 -11.64
N VAL A 62 -7.68 -9.30 -10.83
CA VAL A 62 -8.77 -8.58 -10.15
C VAL A 62 -8.23 -7.45 -9.26
N VAL A 63 -7.07 -7.64 -8.65
CA VAL A 63 -6.41 -6.64 -7.79
C VAL A 63 -5.43 -5.80 -8.59
N THR A 64 -4.61 -6.43 -9.43
CA THR A 64 -3.58 -5.72 -10.22
C THR A 64 -4.18 -4.67 -11.13
N PHE A 65 -5.22 -4.99 -11.91
CA PHE A 65 -5.84 -4.01 -12.82
C PHE A 65 -6.55 -2.88 -12.08
N ASN A 66 -7.09 -3.12 -10.89
CA ASN A 66 -7.65 -2.05 -10.05
C ASN A 66 -6.55 -1.07 -9.62
N ILE A 67 -5.43 -1.58 -9.10
CA ILE A 67 -4.31 -0.76 -8.65
C ILE A 67 -3.71 0.03 -9.82
N VAL A 68 -3.52 -0.62 -10.97
CA VAL A 68 -3.03 0.03 -12.20
C VAL A 68 -3.99 1.11 -12.64
N ALA A 69 -5.29 0.81 -12.73
CA ALA A 69 -6.30 1.79 -13.13
C ALA A 69 -6.33 3.01 -12.20
N THR A 70 -6.24 2.78 -10.89
CA THR A 70 -6.10 3.87 -9.93
C THR A 70 -4.82 4.66 -10.16
N ALA A 71 -3.67 4.00 -10.27
CA ALA A 71 -2.38 4.67 -10.43
C ALA A 71 -2.34 5.56 -11.68
N VAL A 72 -2.95 5.13 -12.78
CA VAL A 72 -3.11 5.92 -14.00
C VAL A 72 -4.14 7.05 -13.78
N ALA A 73 -5.27 6.80 -13.14
CA ALA A 73 -6.28 7.84 -12.95
C ALA A 73 -5.89 8.92 -11.90
N THR A 74 -5.01 8.62 -10.94
CA THR A 74 -4.70 9.53 -9.82
C THR A 74 -4.10 10.86 -10.29
N PRO A 75 -3.09 10.92 -11.18
CA PRO A 75 -2.52 12.19 -11.61
C PRO A 75 -3.48 13.07 -12.42
N LEU A 76 -4.50 12.49 -13.07
CA LEU A 76 -5.57 13.26 -13.73
C LEU A 76 -6.41 14.06 -12.73
N THR A 77 -6.37 13.73 -11.44
CA THR A 77 -7.16 14.40 -10.40
C THR A 77 -6.93 15.89 -10.38
N GLY A 78 -5.68 16.37 -10.48
CA GLY A 78 -5.38 17.81 -10.44
C GLY A 78 -6.06 18.57 -11.58
N TRP A 79 -6.00 18.01 -12.78
CA TRP A 79 -6.67 18.56 -13.97
C TRP A 79 -8.21 18.49 -13.84
N LEU A 80 -8.75 17.36 -13.38
CA LEU A 80 -10.18 17.18 -13.14
C LEU A 80 -10.70 18.15 -12.08
N VAL A 81 -9.94 18.41 -11.02
CA VAL A 81 -10.26 19.41 -9.99
C VAL A 81 -10.28 20.81 -10.58
N GLY A 82 -9.30 21.19 -11.42
CA GLY A 82 -9.29 22.48 -12.11
C GLY A 82 -10.50 22.67 -13.03
N ARG A 83 -10.96 21.59 -13.68
CA ARG A 83 -12.07 21.61 -14.65
C ARG A 83 -13.46 21.56 -14.03
N PHE A 84 -13.67 20.67 -13.05
CA PHE A 84 -14.99 20.38 -12.46
C PHE A 84 -15.18 20.98 -11.06
N GLY A 85 -14.09 21.35 -10.38
CA GLY A 85 -14.09 21.74 -8.99
C GLY A 85 -14.06 20.55 -8.03
N ARG A 86 -13.54 20.77 -6.81
CA ARG A 86 -13.30 19.71 -5.80
C ARG A 86 -14.58 18.98 -5.40
N ARG A 87 -15.65 19.73 -5.11
CA ARG A 87 -16.93 19.17 -4.62
C ARG A 87 -17.61 18.28 -5.66
N ARG A 88 -17.74 18.77 -6.90
CA ARG A 88 -18.44 18.03 -7.97
C ARG A 88 -17.67 16.77 -8.35
N LEU A 89 -16.35 16.87 -8.48
CA LEU A 89 -15.51 15.72 -8.76
C LEU A 89 -15.66 14.65 -7.67
N LEU A 90 -15.65 15.05 -6.39
CA LEU A 90 -15.81 14.11 -5.28
C LEU A 90 -17.17 13.39 -5.31
N ILE A 91 -18.26 14.12 -5.61
CA ILE A 91 -19.59 13.53 -5.76
C ILE A 91 -19.63 12.51 -6.90
N TYR A 92 -19.15 12.87 -8.09
CA TYR A 92 -19.13 11.95 -9.23
C TYR A 92 -18.25 10.73 -9.00
N ALA A 93 -17.09 10.93 -8.35
CA ALA A 93 -16.19 9.85 -7.97
C ALA A 93 -16.86 8.87 -6.99
N ILE A 94 -17.52 9.37 -5.94
CA ILE A 94 -18.20 8.50 -4.96
C ILE A 94 -19.35 7.72 -5.61
N ILE A 95 -20.17 8.37 -6.45
CA ILE A 95 -21.29 7.70 -7.14
C ILE A 95 -20.75 6.62 -8.09
N GLY A 96 -19.77 6.96 -8.93
CA GLY A 96 -19.16 6.01 -9.86
C GLY A 96 -18.50 4.84 -9.14
N PHE A 97 -17.83 5.11 -8.02
CA PHE A 97 -17.21 4.11 -7.17
C PHE A 97 -18.24 3.15 -6.53
N ALA A 98 -19.36 3.69 -6.02
CA ALA A 98 -20.43 2.89 -5.44
C ALA A 98 -21.09 1.97 -6.48
N VAL A 99 -21.40 2.51 -7.66
CA VAL A 99 -21.98 1.75 -8.78
C VAL A 99 -21.01 0.68 -9.27
N ALA A 100 -19.73 1.01 -9.44
CA ALA A 100 -18.71 0.04 -9.84
C ALA A 100 -18.53 -1.06 -8.78
N SER A 101 -18.59 -0.73 -7.48
CA SER A 101 -18.54 -1.72 -6.40
C SER A 101 -19.74 -2.66 -6.46
N MET A 102 -20.95 -2.13 -6.59
CA MET A 102 -22.16 -2.96 -6.74
C MET A 102 -22.07 -3.88 -7.97
N ALA A 103 -21.56 -3.37 -9.09
CA ALA A 103 -21.35 -4.14 -10.31
C ALA A 103 -20.30 -5.26 -10.13
N CYS A 104 -19.25 -5.05 -9.32
CA CYS A 104 -18.29 -6.10 -8.97
C CYS A 104 -18.97 -7.27 -8.22
N GLY A 105 -19.86 -6.97 -7.27
CA GLY A 105 -20.61 -8.00 -6.54
C GLY A 105 -21.60 -8.78 -7.41
N LEU A 106 -22.09 -8.18 -8.50
CA LEU A 106 -22.99 -8.80 -9.47
C LEU A 106 -22.26 -9.54 -10.61
N ALA A 107 -20.93 -9.52 -10.63
CA ALA A 107 -20.17 -10.13 -11.71
C ALA A 107 -20.30 -11.67 -11.71
N ASN A 108 -20.55 -12.22 -12.91
CA ASN A 108 -20.69 -13.67 -13.14
C ASN A 108 -19.52 -14.28 -13.93
N SER A 109 -18.58 -13.45 -14.38
CA SER A 109 -17.36 -13.89 -15.06
C SER A 109 -16.17 -13.09 -14.58
N LEU A 110 -14.98 -13.69 -14.68
CA LEU A 110 -13.74 -13.01 -14.36
C LEU A 110 -13.54 -11.75 -15.21
N GLY A 111 -13.82 -11.81 -16.52
CA GLY A 111 -13.67 -10.67 -17.42
C GLY A 111 -14.54 -9.48 -17.02
N THR A 112 -15.82 -9.73 -16.69
CA THR A 112 -16.73 -8.68 -16.20
C THR A 112 -16.30 -8.12 -14.85
N LEU A 113 -15.80 -8.98 -13.95
CA LEU A 113 -15.29 -8.54 -12.65
C LEU A 113 -14.06 -7.63 -12.82
N ILE A 114 -13.11 -8.02 -13.67
CA ILE A 114 -11.93 -7.20 -13.97
C ILE A 114 -12.33 -5.85 -14.55
N PHE A 115 -13.29 -5.82 -15.50
CA PHE A 115 -13.78 -4.57 -16.08
C PHE A 115 -14.35 -3.62 -15.02
N PHE A 116 -15.22 -4.12 -14.13
CA PHE A 116 -15.78 -3.30 -13.05
C PHE A 116 -14.73 -2.89 -12.02
N ARG A 117 -13.71 -3.71 -11.78
CA ARG A 117 -12.55 -3.36 -10.92
C ARG A 117 -11.70 -2.24 -11.52
N VAL A 118 -11.53 -2.21 -12.84
CA VAL A 118 -10.89 -1.09 -13.53
C VAL A 118 -11.69 0.19 -13.34
N LEU A 119 -13.01 0.15 -13.58
CA LEU A 119 -13.89 1.30 -13.34
C LEU A 119 -13.85 1.78 -11.89
N GLN A 120 -13.90 0.84 -10.93
CA GLN A 120 -13.79 1.14 -9.51
C GLN A 120 -12.47 1.83 -9.17
N GLY A 121 -11.35 1.43 -9.80
CA GLY A 121 -10.04 2.08 -9.63
C GLY A 121 -10.03 3.50 -10.19
N VAL A 122 -10.58 3.69 -11.39
CA VAL A 122 -10.69 5.01 -12.04
C VAL A 122 -11.50 6.00 -11.18
N PHE A 123 -12.67 5.58 -10.67
CA PHE A 123 -13.50 6.43 -9.82
C PHE A 123 -12.95 6.59 -8.39
N GLY A 124 -12.19 5.61 -7.90
CA GLY A 124 -11.54 5.68 -6.59
C GLY A 124 -10.32 6.62 -6.56
N ALA A 125 -9.63 6.76 -7.69
CA ALA A 125 -8.37 7.49 -7.78
C ALA A 125 -8.42 8.96 -7.29
N PRO A 126 -9.49 9.74 -7.55
CA PRO A 126 -9.58 11.12 -7.07
C PRO A 126 -9.94 11.25 -5.59
N LEU A 127 -10.49 10.21 -4.95
CA LEU A 127 -11.11 10.31 -3.63
C LEU A 127 -10.10 10.79 -2.57
N ALA A 128 -8.99 10.06 -2.40
CA ALA A 128 -7.95 10.39 -1.43
C ALA A 128 -7.28 11.76 -1.67
N PRO A 129 -6.77 12.08 -2.88
CA PRO A 129 -6.10 13.37 -3.13
C PRO A 129 -7.05 14.57 -3.03
N VAL A 130 -8.31 14.45 -3.46
CA VAL A 130 -9.30 15.53 -3.31
C VAL A 130 -9.63 15.75 -1.84
N CYS A 131 -9.86 14.69 -1.07
CA CYS A 131 -10.09 14.77 0.37
C CYS A 131 -8.92 15.42 1.11
N GLN A 132 -7.69 15.03 0.79
CA GLN A 132 -6.49 15.64 1.36
C GLN A 132 -6.42 17.14 1.03
N ALA A 133 -6.66 17.53 -0.22
CA ALA A 133 -6.66 18.93 -0.63
C ALA A 133 -7.76 19.76 0.06
N ILE A 134 -8.95 19.17 0.29
CA ILE A 134 -10.05 19.81 1.03
C ILE A 134 -9.63 20.06 2.48
N VAL A 135 -9.13 19.04 3.18
CA VAL A 135 -8.67 19.19 4.57
C VAL A 135 -7.58 20.25 4.68
N GLN A 136 -6.61 20.28 3.76
CA GLN A 136 -5.58 21.32 3.74
C GLN A 136 -6.15 22.73 3.51
N SER A 137 -7.17 22.89 2.67
CA SER A 137 -7.80 24.21 2.46
C SER A 137 -8.71 24.66 3.61
N THR A 138 -9.23 23.73 4.42
CA THR A 138 -10.21 24.02 5.47
C THR A 138 -9.57 24.44 6.80
N PHE A 139 -8.38 23.93 7.10
CA PHE A 139 -7.67 24.27 8.34
C PHE A 139 -6.73 25.48 8.13
N PRO A 140 -6.37 26.22 9.19
CA PRO A 140 -5.30 27.21 9.13
C PRO A 140 -3.92 26.53 9.24
N ARG A 141 -2.87 27.19 8.72
CA ARG A 141 -1.50 26.64 8.62
C ARG A 141 -0.95 26.06 9.93
N HIS A 142 -1.23 26.68 11.08
CA HIS A 142 -0.75 26.20 12.38
C HIS A 142 -1.42 24.89 12.85
N MET A 143 -2.57 24.51 12.28
CA MET A 143 -3.28 23.26 12.57
C MET A 143 -3.07 22.17 11.51
N TYR A 144 -2.34 22.44 10.43
CA TYR A 144 -2.14 21.49 9.32
C TYR A 144 -1.57 20.17 9.76
N ALA A 145 -0.51 20.18 10.57
CA ALA A 145 0.12 18.96 11.03
C ALA A 145 -0.86 18.08 11.84
N LYS A 146 -1.64 18.68 12.73
CA LYS A 146 -2.65 17.97 13.53
C LYS A 146 -3.77 17.40 12.65
N ALA A 147 -4.32 18.21 11.75
CA ALA A 147 -5.41 17.77 10.87
C ALA A 147 -4.97 16.66 9.90
N MET A 148 -3.77 16.78 9.33
CA MET A 148 -3.18 15.74 8.47
C MET A 148 -2.84 14.46 9.25
N ALA A 149 -2.43 14.57 10.52
CA ALA A 149 -2.20 13.40 11.37
C ALA A 149 -3.51 12.62 11.62
N PHE A 150 -4.60 13.32 11.96
CA PHE A 150 -5.92 12.69 12.12
C PHE A 150 -6.43 12.08 10.82
N PHE A 151 -6.32 12.81 9.71
CA PHE A 151 -6.67 12.29 8.38
C PHE A 151 -5.88 11.02 8.05
N GLY A 152 -4.55 11.07 8.22
CA GLY A 152 -3.63 9.96 7.98
C GLY A 152 -3.94 8.72 8.83
N MET A 153 -4.25 8.91 10.12
CA MET A 153 -4.69 7.81 11.00
C MET A 153 -5.93 7.11 10.44
N GLY A 154 -6.91 7.86 9.95
CA GLY A 154 -8.06 7.25 9.29
C GLY A 154 -7.69 6.47 8.03
N VAL A 155 -6.81 7.00 7.18
CA VAL A 155 -6.36 6.27 5.98
C VAL A 155 -5.79 4.88 6.31
N ILE A 156 -5.13 4.74 7.46
CA ILE A 156 -4.55 3.47 7.92
C ILE A 156 -5.61 2.52 8.49
N ILE A 157 -6.68 3.03 9.09
CA ILE A 157 -7.75 2.20 9.65
C ILE A 157 -8.45 1.38 8.55
N GLY A 158 -8.64 1.94 7.35
CA GLY A 158 -9.27 1.23 6.23
C GLY A 158 -8.61 -0.12 5.92
N PRO A 159 -7.30 -0.16 5.66
CA PRO A 159 -6.52 -1.39 5.48
C PRO A 159 -6.53 -2.38 6.65
N ILE A 160 -6.85 -1.94 7.87
CA ILE A 160 -6.95 -2.80 9.06
C ILE A 160 -8.33 -3.47 9.12
N ILE A 161 -9.39 -2.67 8.94
CA ILE A 161 -10.77 -3.15 8.98
C ILE A 161 -11.09 -4.02 7.77
N GLY A 162 -10.55 -3.66 6.59
CA GLY A 162 -10.82 -4.33 5.33
C GLY A 162 -10.64 -5.84 5.41
N PRO A 163 -9.44 -6.36 5.69
CA PRO A 163 -9.20 -7.80 5.76
C PRO A 163 -10.07 -8.54 6.79
N VAL A 164 -10.33 -7.94 7.96
CA VAL A 164 -11.17 -8.55 9.01
C VAL A 164 -12.62 -8.67 8.55
N ALA A 165 -13.20 -7.56 8.07
CA ALA A 165 -14.57 -7.53 7.59
C ALA A 165 -14.73 -8.39 6.32
N GLY A 166 -13.73 -8.35 5.43
CA GLY A 166 -13.68 -9.13 4.20
C GLY A 166 -13.63 -10.63 4.46
N GLY A 167 -12.74 -11.08 5.36
CA GLY A 167 -12.64 -12.48 5.74
C GLY A 167 -13.94 -13.00 6.34
N TYR A 168 -14.50 -12.28 7.33
CA TYR A 168 -15.77 -12.66 7.94
C TYR A 168 -16.93 -12.71 6.94
N LEU A 169 -17.08 -11.69 6.08
CA LEU A 169 -18.17 -11.65 5.09
C LEU A 169 -18.04 -12.72 4.00
N SER A 170 -16.81 -13.00 3.58
CA SER A 170 -16.54 -14.02 2.56
C SER A 170 -16.87 -15.40 3.10
N GLU A 171 -16.52 -15.66 4.36
CA GLU A 171 -16.80 -16.93 5.04
C GLU A 171 -18.27 -17.11 5.39
N ALA A 172 -18.90 -16.10 6.00
CA ALA A 172 -20.29 -16.20 6.49
C ALA A 172 -21.34 -16.12 5.37
N TYR A 173 -21.07 -15.41 4.28
CA TYR A 173 -22.03 -15.19 3.21
C TYR A 173 -21.50 -15.61 1.84
N SER A 174 -20.58 -14.84 1.27
CA SER A 174 -19.96 -15.07 -0.04
C SER A 174 -18.98 -13.95 -0.33
N TRP A 175 -17.93 -14.23 -1.12
CA TRP A 175 -17.01 -13.21 -1.66
C TRP A 175 -17.71 -11.98 -2.27
N ARG A 176 -18.94 -12.11 -2.78
CA ARG A 176 -19.70 -10.98 -3.37
C ARG A 176 -20.03 -9.89 -2.34
N TRP A 177 -20.23 -10.27 -1.08
CA TRP A 177 -20.60 -9.35 -0.01
C TRP A 177 -19.50 -8.38 0.37
N VAL A 178 -18.25 -8.72 0.06
CA VAL A 178 -17.12 -7.80 0.17
C VAL A 178 -17.34 -6.54 -0.67
N PHE A 179 -17.98 -6.66 -1.83
CA PHE A 179 -18.31 -5.52 -2.69
C PHE A 179 -19.60 -4.82 -2.29
N PHE A 180 -20.61 -5.58 -1.85
CA PHE A 180 -21.90 -5.01 -1.43
C PHE A 180 -21.80 -4.23 -0.12
N MET A 181 -20.97 -4.67 0.84
CA MET A 181 -20.78 -3.97 2.11
C MET A 181 -20.29 -2.53 1.91
N ILE A 182 -19.48 -2.26 0.87
CA ILE A 182 -18.94 -0.93 0.61
C ILE A 182 -20.05 0.07 0.24
N VAL A 183 -21.11 -0.38 -0.43
CA VAL A 183 -22.20 0.46 -0.95
C VAL A 183 -22.88 1.31 0.14
N PRO A 184 -23.41 0.76 1.25
CA PRO A 184 -24.06 1.58 2.29
C PRO A 184 -23.12 2.62 2.89
N PHE A 185 -21.84 2.30 3.07
CA PHE A 185 -20.88 3.27 3.58
C PHE A 185 -20.55 4.35 2.56
N THR A 186 -20.47 4.01 1.27
CA THR A 186 -20.30 5.03 0.21
C THR A 186 -21.51 5.96 0.10
N LEU A 187 -22.73 5.47 0.34
CA LEU A 187 -23.91 6.31 0.42
C LEU A 187 -23.86 7.23 1.63
N MET A 188 -23.43 6.73 2.80
CA MET A 188 -23.20 7.57 3.98
C MET A 188 -22.16 8.66 3.71
N ALA A 189 -21.05 8.30 3.07
CA ALA A 189 -20.02 9.25 2.68
C ALA A 189 -20.54 10.27 1.65
N LEU A 190 -21.35 9.85 0.68
CA LEU A 190 -21.99 10.73 -0.28
C LEU A 190 -22.92 11.74 0.40
N MET A 191 -23.76 11.29 1.34
CA MET A 191 -24.64 12.16 2.11
C MET A 191 -23.82 13.18 2.92
N ALA A 192 -22.75 12.74 3.58
CA ALA A 192 -21.85 13.62 4.33
C ALA A 192 -21.16 14.66 3.42
N VAL A 193 -20.70 14.26 2.23
CA VAL A 193 -20.10 15.17 1.24
C VAL A 193 -21.14 16.19 0.74
N LEU A 194 -22.37 15.76 0.46
CA LEU A 194 -23.45 16.65 0.02
C LEU A 194 -23.82 17.69 1.09
N ALA A 195 -23.86 17.27 2.36
CA ALA A 195 -24.23 18.10 3.50
C ALA A 195 -23.12 19.07 3.93
N PHE A 196 -21.87 18.61 4.02
CA PHE A 196 -20.82 19.32 4.74
C PHE A 196 -19.73 19.93 3.85
N ILE A 197 -19.50 19.41 2.64
CA ILE A 197 -18.48 19.94 1.73
C ILE A 197 -19.10 20.99 0.83
N ARG A 198 -18.64 22.24 0.95
CA ARG A 198 -19.02 23.37 0.09
C ARG A 198 -18.00 23.56 -1.03
N ASP A 199 -18.46 24.09 -2.16
CA ASP A 199 -17.57 24.35 -3.30
C ASP A 199 -16.79 25.65 -3.06
N THR A 200 -15.50 25.54 -2.81
CA THR A 200 -14.58 26.67 -2.61
C THR A 200 -13.51 26.73 -3.71
N SER A 201 -13.66 25.93 -4.77
CA SER A 201 -12.60 25.79 -5.77
C SER A 201 -12.63 26.91 -6.81
N THR A 202 -11.51 27.60 -6.97
CA THR A 202 -11.27 28.49 -8.12
C THR A 202 -10.97 27.63 -9.34
N ARG A 203 -11.77 27.79 -10.39
CA ARG A 203 -11.56 27.05 -11.66
C ARG A 203 -10.35 27.66 -12.38
N THR A 204 -9.33 26.85 -12.63
CA THR A 204 -8.13 27.26 -13.34
C THR A 204 -7.95 26.41 -14.59
N THR A 205 -7.58 27.04 -15.70
CA THR A 205 -7.29 26.38 -16.99
C THR A 205 -5.83 25.92 -17.00
N VAL A 206 -5.52 24.87 -16.24
CA VAL A 206 -4.17 24.28 -16.25
C VAL A 206 -4.05 23.35 -17.46
N ARG A 207 -3.07 23.61 -18.34
CA ARG A 207 -2.68 22.68 -19.41
C ARG A 207 -1.96 21.49 -18.78
N PHE A 208 -2.49 20.29 -18.98
CA PHE A 208 -1.92 19.04 -18.45
C PHE A 208 -0.92 18.45 -19.45
N ASP A 209 0.24 18.01 -18.97
CA ASP A 209 1.26 17.32 -19.78
C ASP A 209 0.86 15.86 -20.01
N TRP A 210 -0.03 15.64 -20.98
CA TRP A 210 -0.54 14.32 -21.35
C TRP A 210 0.57 13.39 -21.84
N THR A 211 1.55 13.92 -22.56
CA THR A 211 2.67 13.18 -23.15
C THR A 211 3.58 12.60 -22.08
N GLY A 212 4.06 13.43 -21.14
CA GLY A 212 4.90 12.97 -20.03
C GLY A 212 4.14 12.03 -19.10
N PHE A 213 2.87 12.35 -18.80
CA PHE A 213 2.04 11.52 -17.94
C PHE A 213 1.76 10.13 -18.55
N LEU A 214 1.36 10.05 -19.82
CA LEU A 214 1.03 8.78 -20.47
C LEU A 214 2.28 7.91 -20.66
N ALA A 215 3.41 8.52 -21.05
CA ALA A 215 4.68 7.81 -21.18
C ALA A 215 5.12 7.19 -19.84
N LEU A 216 5.09 7.96 -18.74
CA LEU A 216 5.39 7.44 -17.40
C LEU A 216 4.42 6.34 -16.96
N SER A 217 3.11 6.55 -17.17
CA SER A 217 2.07 5.59 -16.81
C SER A 217 2.25 4.24 -17.50
N VAL A 218 2.51 4.27 -18.81
CA VAL A 218 2.76 3.06 -19.60
C VAL A 218 4.05 2.39 -19.15
N ALA A 219 5.13 3.15 -18.97
CA ALA A 219 6.41 2.62 -18.53
C ALA A 219 6.30 1.86 -17.20
N VAL A 220 5.67 2.50 -16.20
CA VAL A 220 5.47 1.93 -14.86
C VAL A 220 4.55 0.71 -14.93
N THR A 221 3.45 0.79 -15.67
CA THR A 221 2.48 -0.32 -15.78
C THR A 221 3.10 -1.54 -16.44
N CYS A 222 3.80 -1.37 -17.56
CA CYS A 222 4.44 -2.47 -18.26
C CYS A 222 5.57 -3.10 -17.43
N LEU A 223 6.36 -2.28 -16.73
CA LEU A 223 7.41 -2.76 -15.83
C LEU A 223 6.81 -3.54 -14.64
N GLN A 224 5.75 -3.02 -14.03
CA GLN A 224 5.03 -3.66 -12.93
C GLN A 224 4.50 -5.04 -13.35
N ILE A 225 3.82 -5.13 -14.49
CA ILE A 225 3.27 -6.42 -14.98
C ILE A 225 4.39 -7.40 -15.32
N THR A 226 5.50 -6.90 -15.88
CA THR A 226 6.69 -7.70 -16.18
C THR A 226 7.28 -8.31 -14.92
N LEU A 227 7.43 -7.53 -13.85
CA LEU A 227 7.95 -8.03 -12.58
C LEU A 227 6.98 -9.02 -11.94
N ASP A 228 5.68 -8.68 -11.87
CA ASP A 228 4.67 -9.51 -11.22
C ASP A 228 4.46 -10.85 -11.94
N SER A 229 4.58 -10.88 -13.28
CA SER A 229 4.35 -12.07 -14.10
C SER A 229 5.65 -12.77 -14.52
N GLY A 230 6.81 -12.13 -14.35
CA GLY A 230 8.09 -12.56 -14.91
C GLY A 230 8.42 -13.98 -14.52
N GLN A 231 8.55 -14.25 -13.22
CA GLN A 231 8.89 -15.59 -12.73
C GLN A 231 7.91 -16.68 -13.17
N ARG A 232 6.62 -16.37 -13.32
CA ARG A 232 5.59 -17.35 -13.71
C ARG A 232 5.54 -17.60 -15.22
N ALA A 233 5.99 -16.62 -16.00
CA ALA A 233 6.08 -16.69 -17.45
C ALA A 233 7.51 -16.99 -17.91
N ASP A 234 8.34 -17.60 -17.06
CA ASP A 234 9.74 -17.93 -17.35
C ASP A 234 10.58 -16.73 -17.84
N TRP A 235 10.26 -15.55 -17.32
CA TRP A 235 10.93 -14.29 -17.61
C TRP A 235 11.06 -14.02 -19.12
N PHE A 236 12.28 -13.90 -19.62
CA PHE A 236 12.56 -13.51 -20.99
C PHE A 236 12.38 -14.65 -22.01
N ASP A 237 12.05 -15.86 -21.56
CA ASP A 237 11.65 -16.93 -22.48
C ASP A 237 10.21 -16.74 -22.98
N SER A 238 9.40 -15.88 -22.32
CA SER A 238 8.06 -15.53 -22.78
C SER A 238 8.05 -14.28 -23.66
N TYR A 239 7.51 -14.44 -24.88
CA TYR A 239 7.23 -13.32 -25.80
C TYR A 239 6.40 -12.21 -25.15
N LYS A 240 5.46 -12.55 -24.24
CA LYS A 240 4.65 -11.57 -23.52
C LYS A 240 5.51 -10.65 -22.65
N ILE A 241 6.46 -11.23 -21.92
CA ILE A 241 7.36 -10.48 -21.04
C ILE A 241 8.35 -9.65 -21.84
N ILE A 242 8.86 -10.16 -22.96
CA ILE A 242 9.71 -9.40 -23.88
C ILE A 242 8.96 -8.17 -24.38
N ILE A 243 7.73 -8.33 -24.90
CA ILE A 243 6.90 -7.22 -25.41
C ILE A 243 6.67 -6.18 -24.31
N LEU A 244 6.27 -6.62 -23.10
CA LEU A 244 6.05 -5.71 -21.98
C LEU A 244 7.34 -4.98 -21.55
N THR A 245 8.49 -5.66 -21.56
CA THR A 245 9.78 -5.05 -21.25
C THR A 245 10.16 -4.02 -22.32
N CYS A 246 10.00 -4.33 -23.60
CA CYS A 246 10.26 -3.40 -24.70
C CYS A 246 9.34 -2.17 -24.62
N LEU A 247 8.06 -2.36 -24.32
CA LEU A 247 7.12 -1.25 -24.09
C LEU A 247 7.51 -0.40 -22.89
N ALA A 248 7.93 -1.04 -21.79
CA ALA A 248 8.39 -0.33 -20.59
C ALA A 248 9.63 0.54 -20.90
N VAL A 249 10.63 -0.03 -21.57
CA VAL A 249 11.87 0.67 -21.96
C VAL A 249 11.58 1.78 -22.96
N GLY A 250 10.75 1.52 -23.97
CA GLY A 250 10.37 2.51 -24.97
C GLY A 250 9.59 3.68 -24.37
N ALA A 251 8.61 3.40 -23.51
CA ALA A 251 7.83 4.43 -22.82
C ALA A 251 8.69 5.21 -21.82
N LEU A 252 9.62 4.55 -21.13
CA LEU A 252 10.57 5.23 -20.23
C LEU A 252 11.53 6.13 -21.02
N TYR A 253 12.01 5.69 -22.18
CA TYR A 253 12.82 6.50 -23.07
C TYR A 253 12.06 7.75 -23.54
N ILE A 254 10.82 7.59 -23.99
CA ILE A 254 9.95 8.71 -24.38
C ILE A 254 9.75 9.67 -23.19
N PHE A 255 9.52 9.13 -21.99
CA PHE A 255 9.37 9.93 -20.79
C PHE A 255 10.62 10.75 -20.48
N VAL A 256 11.80 10.12 -20.48
CA VAL A 256 13.08 10.79 -20.21
C VAL A 256 13.36 11.85 -21.26
N ALA A 257 13.19 11.54 -22.55
CA ALA A 257 13.34 12.50 -23.64
C ALA A 257 12.41 13.70 -23.43
N HIS A 258 11.12 13.45 -23.20
CA HIS A 258 10.10 14.49 -22.99
C HIS A 258 10.39 15.38 -21.77
N VAL A 259 10.83 14.79 -20.65
CA VAL A 259 11.22 15.53 -19.44
C VAL A 259 12.42 16.44 -19.70
N THR A 260 13.37 15.99 -20.52
CA THR A 260 14.57 16.78 -20.85
C THR A 260 14.33 17.86 -21.91
N THR A 261 13.33 17.71 -22.78
CA THR A 261 13.06 18.65 -23.88
C THR A 261 11.96 19.66 -23.60
N THR A 262 11.13 19.46 -22.57
CA THR A 262 9.95 20.30 -22.30
C THR A 262 10.23 21.37 -21.24
N GLU A 263 9.73 22.60 -21.43
CA GLU A 263 9.94 23.72 -20.50
C GLU A 263 9.22 23.56 -19.14
N ARG A 264 8.11 22.82 -19.11
CA ARG A 264 7.32 22.51 -17.90
C ARG A 264 7.00 21.01 -17.84
N PRO A 265 8.00 20.15 -17.61
CA PRO A 265 7.80 18.71 -17.58
C PRO A 265 7.03 18.30 -16.31
N PHE A 266 6.35 17.16 -16.37
CA PHE A 266 5.65 16.58 -15.21
C PHE A 266 6.56 16.33 -14.00
N LEU A 267 7.84 15.99 -14.22
CA LEU A 267 8.87 15.87 -13.17
C LEU A 267 10.06 16.74 -13.51
N ARG A 268 10.38 17.73 -12.67
CA ARG A 268 11.54 18.59 -12.90
C ARG A 268 12.82 17.95 -12.35
N PRO A 269 13.89 17.82 -13.15
CA PRO A 269 15.17 17.26 -12.68
C PRO A 269 15.79 18.00 -11.48
N ALA A 270 15.37 19.24 -11.23
CA ALA A 270 15.77 20.02 -10.07
C ALA A 270 15.45 19.33 -8.72
N LEU A 271 14.43 18.46 -8.67
CA LEU A 271 14.11 17.63 -7.50
C LEU A 271 15.30 16.79 -7.03
N LEU A 272 16.05 16.21 -7.98
CA LEU A 272 17.17 15.30 -7.70
C LEU A 272 18.42 16.04 -7.23
N LYS A 273 18.44 17.38 -7.26
CA LYS A 273 19.53 18.18 -6.70
C LYS A 273 19.46 18.29 -5.18
N ASP A 274 18.27 18.11 -4.60
CA ASP A 274 18.11 18.12 -3.15
C ASP A 274 18.59 16.80 -2.55
N ARG A 275 19.61 16.89 -1.69
CA ARG A 275 20.27 15.70 -1.11
C ARG A 275 19.34 14.94 -0.16
N ASN A 276 18.52 15.62 0.64
CA ASN A 276 17.63 14.94 1.58
C ASN A 276 16.47 14.28 0.85
N PHE A 277 16.01 14.87 -0.26
CA PHE A 277 15.04 14.26 -1.15
C PHE A 277 15.58 12.96 -1.75
N VAL A 278 16.80 12.95 -2.32
CA VAL A 278 17.40 11.74 -2.89
C VAL A 278 17.61 10.64 -1.84
N ILE A 279 18.14 11.00 -0.66
CA ILE A 279 18.30 10.05 0.45
C ILE A 279 16.95 9.52 0.91
N GLY A 280 15.97 10.40 1.09
CA GLY A 280 14.62 10.06 1.52
C GLY A 280 13.91 9.13 0.55
N VAL A 281 14.00 9.41 -0.74
CA VAL A 281 13.51 8.55 -1.82
C VAL A 281 14.20 7.18 -1.83
N THR A 282 15.51 7.13 -1.57
CA THR A 282 16.28 5.88 -1.45
C THR A 282 15.83 5.05 -0.24
N LEU A 283 15.66 5.69 0.91
CA LEU A 283 15.09 5.04 2.10
C LEU A 283 13.67 4.56 1.83
N MET A 284 12.91 5.31 1.03
CA MET A 284 11.54 4.96 0.66
C MET A 284 11.46 3.77 -0.29
N PHE A 285 12.42 3.66 -1.22
CA PHE A 285 12.61 2.46 -2.04
C PHE A 285 12.82 1.25 -1.13
N ILE A 286 13.76 1.34 -0.18
CA ILE A 286 14.05 0.25 0.77
C ILE A 286 12.83 -0.08 1.63
N PHE A 287 12.13 0.93 2.15
CA PHE A 287 10.89 0.72 2.88
C PHE A 287 9.84 -0.01 2.02
N GLY A 288 9.71 0.36 0.74
CA GLY A 288 8.84 -0.30 -0.22
C GLY A 288 9.19 -1.78 -0.38
N LEU A 289 10.47 -2.14 -0.52
CA LEU A 289 10.94 -3.52 -0.58
C LEU A 289 10.38 -4.37 0.58
N LEU A 290 10.37 -3.81 1.79
CA LEU A 290 10.01 -4.55 3.01
C LEU A 290 8.49 -4.53 3.28
N ASN A 291 7.80 -3.41 3.06
CA ASN A 291 6.45 -3.20 3.61
C ASN A 291 5.38 -4.19 3.12
N PHE A 292 5.41 -4.57 1.84
CA PHE A 292 4.33 -5.37 1.23
C PHE A 292 4.57 -6.88 1.25
N THR A 293 5.82 -7.30 1.46
CA THR A 293 6.21 -8.71 1.40
C THR A 293 5.47 -9.56 2.43
N PRO A 294 5.42 -9.17 3.73
CA PRO A 294 4.64 -9.93 4.71
C PRO A 294 3.13 -9.91 4.43
N ILE A 295 2.59 -8.82 3.86
CA ILE A 295 1.15 -8.71 3.54
C ILE A 295 0.76 -9.68 2.41
N THR A 296 1.71 -10.03 1.53
CA THR A 296 1.45 -10.89 0.37
C THR A 296 1.79 -12.35 0.67
N LEU A 297 2.94 -12.61 1.30
CA LEU A 297 3.43 -13.96 1.56
C LEU A 297 2.75 -14.66 2.73
N LEU A 298 2.38 -13.92 3.78
CA LEU A 298 1.83 -14.55 4.98
C LEU A 298 0.41 -15.10 4.76
N PRO A 299 -0.53 -14.36 4.12
CA PRO A 299 -1.84 -14.92 3.77
C PRO A 299 -1.72 -16.17 2.90
N THR A 300 -0.84 -16.14 1.89
CA THR A 300 -0.64 -17.27 0.97
C THR A 300 -0.04 -18.48 1.66
N LEU A 301 0.89 -18.30 2.60
CA LEU A 301 1.40 -19.37 3.45
C LEU A 301 0.30 -19.99 4.32
N LEU A 302 -0.44 -19.16 5.06
CA LEU A 302 -1.46 -19.64 6.01
C LEU A 302 -2.62 -20.33 5.29
N GLN A 303 -2.97 -19.83 4.12
CA GLN A 303 -4.04 -20.41 3.33
C GLN A 303 -3.59 -21.70 2.63
N ASN A 304 -2.50 -21.67 1.87
CA ASN A 304 -2.12 -22.79 1.01
C ASN A 304 -1.49 -23.95 1.79
N LEU A 305 -0.77 -23.69 2.89
CA LEU A 305 -0.06 -24.73 3.65
C LEU A 305 -0.82 -25.19 4.90
N ARG A 306 -1.59 -24.30 5.55
CA ARG A 306 -2.35 -24.62 6.77
C ARG A 306 -3.86 -24.70 6.54
N GLY A 307 -4.39 -24.17 5.45
CA GLY A 307 -5.83 -24.12 5.21
C GLY A 307 -6.57 -23.20 6.18
N TYR A 308 -5.93 -22.14 6.68
CA TYR A 308 -6.57 -21.23 7.64
C TYR A 308 -7.77 -20.52 7.01
N PRO A 309 -8.88 -20.34 7.75
CA PRO A 309 -10.02 -19.56 7.29
C PRO A 309 -9.64 -18.11 6.99
N ASP A 310 -10.34 -17.51 6.03
CA ASP A 310 -10.13 -16.13 5.59
C ASP A 310 -10.28 -15.11 6.74
N SER A 311 -11.19 -15.37 7.69
CA SER A 311 -11.39 -14.56 8.90
C SER A 311 -10.13 -14.51 9.78
N VAL A 312 -9.46 -15.64 9.98
CA VAL A 312 -8.23 -15.77 10.77
C VAL A 312 -7.08 -14.96 10.14
N ILE A 313 -6.92 -15.05 8.82
CA ILE A 313 -5.95 -14.25 8.07
C ILE A 313 -6.25 -12.75 8.22
N GLY A 314 -7.53 -12.38 8.17
CA GLY A 314 -7.98 -11.02 8.46
C GLY A 314 -7.54 -10.50 9.83
N TYR A 315 -7.67 -11.33 10.88
CA TYR A 315 -7.21 -10.99 12.23
C TYR A 315 -5.68 -10.81 12.31
N VAL A 316 -4.90 -11.66 11.66
CA VAL A 316 -3.42 -11.53 11.59
C VAL A 316 -3.02 -10.19 10.97
N LEU A 317 -3.68 -9.79 9.89
CA LEU A 317 -3.43 -8.51 9.24
C LEU A 317 -3.87 -7.31 10.11
N ALA A 318 -4.92 -7.47 10.91
CA ALA A 318 -5.34 -6.44 11.87
C ALA A 318 -4.35 -6.27 13.03
N ILE A 319 -3.76 -7.35 13.53
CA ILE A 319 -2.72 -7.30 14.58
C ILE A 319 -1.53 -6.46 14.09
N ARG A 320 -1.10 -6.66 12.84
CA ARG A 320 -0.11 -5.79 12.19
C ARG A 320 -0.55 -4.33 12.12
N GLY A 321 -1.82 -4.11 11.83
CA GLY A 321 -2.46 -2.79 11.88
C GLY A 321 -2.31 -2.09 13.24
N LEU A 322 -2.58 -2.81 14.33
CA LEU A 322 -2.42 -2.30 15.69
C LEU A 322 -0.98 -1.93 16.00
N GLY A 323 -0.02 -2.78 15.61
CA GLY A 323 1.41 -2.44 15.71
C GLY A 323 1.75 -1.15 14.95
N THR A 324 1.19 -0.98 13.76
CA THR A 324 1.38 0.22 12.94
C THR A 324 0.87 1.48 13.63
N LEU A 325 -0.33 1.43 14.22
CA LEU A 325 -0.89 2.53 15.00
C LEU A 325 -0.03 2.87 16.23
N ALA A 326 0.48 1.85 16.94
CA ALA A 326 1.40 2.05 18.05
C ALA A 326 2.70 2.74 17.60
N GLY A 327 3.24 2.37 16.44
CA GLY A 327 4.42 3.02 15.84
C GLY A 327 4.16 4.49 15.50
N PHE A 328 3.02 4.81 14.87
CA PHE A 328 2.64 6.20 14.60
C PHE A 328 2.47 7.02 15.88
N PHE A 329 1.83 6.45 16.91
CA PHE A 329 1.68 7.12 18.20
C PHE A 329 3.05 7.41 18.83
N PHE A 330 3.96 6.43 18.79
CA PHE A 330 5.32 6.59 19.27
C PHE A 330 6.08 7.70 18.51
N MET A 331 5.89 7.82 17.20
CA MET A 331 6.45 8.94 16.41
C MET A 331 5.92 10.31 16.85
N ILE A 332 4.63 10.41 17.19
CA ILE A 332 4.02 11.67 17.62
C ILE A 332 4.58 12.09 18.99
N VAL A 333 4.61 11.16 19.95
CA VAL A 333 5.15 11.40 21.30
C VAL A 333 6.66 11.65 21.24
N GLY A 334 7.36 10.88 20.41
CA GLY A 334 8.80 10.97 20.16
C GLY A 334 9.22 12.06 19.19
N SER A 335 8.36 13.02 18.84
CA SER A 335 8.63 14.06 17.83
C SER A 335 9.87 14.93 18.10
N ARG A 336 10.44 14.88 19.31
CA ARG A 336 11.70 15.54 19.68
C ARG A 336 12.95 14.70 19.40
N ILE A 337 12.79 13.42 19.10
CA ILE A 337 13.86 12.47 18.79
C ILE A 337 14.31 12.72 17.34
N ASP A 338 15.62 12.61 17.08
CA ASP A 338 16.14 12.71 15.71
C ASP A 338 15.51 11.60 14.85
N PRO A 339 14.84 11.93 13.72
CA PRO A 339 14.20 10.95 12.84
C PRO A 339 15.12 9.81 12.39
N ARG A 340 16.45 10.03 12.35
CA ARG A 340 17.42 8.99 12.00
C ARG A 340 17.35 7.77 12.92
N TRP A 341 17.26 7.99 14.23
CA TRP A 341 17.15 6.89 15.19
C TRP A 341 15.85 6.12 15.02
N MET A 342 14.78 6.81 14.62
CA MET A 342 13.49 6.19 14.37
C MET A 342 13.51 5.34 13.10
N VAL A 343 14.25 5.77 12.07
CA VAL A 343 14.52 4.95 10.88
C VAL A 343 15.34 3.70 11.25
N ALA A 344 16.41 3.84 12.03
CA ALA A 344 17.22 2.70 12.47
C ALA A 344 16.41 1.70 13.31
N ALA A 345 15.64 2.19 14.28
CA ALA A 345 14.75 1.36 15.10
C ALA A 345 13.66 0.69 14.24
N GLY A 346 13.13 1.41 13.26
CA GLY A 346 12.15 0.89 12.31
C GLY A 346 12.69 -0.26 11.46
N PHE A 347 13.91 -0.15 10.92
CA PHE A 347 14.53 -1.25 10.18
C PHE A 347 14.95 -2.41 11.10
N ALA A 348 15.43 -2.13 12.31
CA ALA A 348 15.74 -3.18 13.28
C ALA A 348 14.50 -3.99 13.67
N THR A 349 13.37 -3.33 13.94
CA THR A 349 12.11 -4.00 14.27
C THR A 349 11.57 -4.82 13.08
N GLN A 350 11.68 -4.33 11.85
CA GLN A 350 11.39 -5.11 10.64
C GLN A 350 12.27 -6.37 10.55
N GLY A 351 13.58 -6.24 10.78
CA GLY A 351 14.52 -7.36 10.75
C GLY A 351 14.20 -8.41 11.81
N ILE A 352 13.91 -7.98 13.04
CA ILE A 352 13.52 -8.85 14.15
C ILE A 352 12.22 -9.59 13.82
N SER A 353 11.20 -8.87 13.32
CA SER A 353 9.95 -9.49 12.90
C SER A 353 10.17 -10.55 11.81
N GLY A 354 10.97 -10.22 10.79
CA GLY A 354 11.35 -11.15 9.74
C GLY A 354 12.02 -12.41 10.25
N TRP A 355 12.92 -12.27 11.23
CA TRP A 355 13.59 -13.39 11.86
C TRP A 355 12.60 -14.27 12.62
N TYR A 356 11.67 -13.70 13.39
CA TYR A 356 10.63 -14.48 14.04
C TYR A 356 9.74 -15.23 13.04
N MET A 357 9.34 -14.58 11.94
CA MET A 357 8.56 -15.24 10.88
C MET A 357 9.33 -16.39 10.23
N ALA A 358 10.65 -16.28 10.12
CA ALA A 358 11.52 -17.34 9.61
C ALA A 358 11.66 -18.55 10.56
N GLN A 359 11.26 -18.42 11.83
CA GLN A 359 11.20 -19.55 12.78
C GLN A 359 9.87 -20.32 12.71
N ALA A 360 8.92 -19.87 11.89
CA ALA A 360 7.66 -20.57 11.72
C ALA A 360 7.87 -21.95 11.06
N ASP A 361 7.05 -22.92 11.45
CA ASP A 361 6.97 -24.24 10.84
C ASP A 361 5.56 -24.51 10.28
N LEU A 362 5.33 -25.72 9.77
CA LEU A 362 4.02 -26.14 9.27
C LEU A 362 2.95 -26.32 10.35
N ASN A 363 3.27 -26.11 11.63
CA ASN A 363 2.35 -26.14 12.77
C ASN A 363 2.02 -24.75 13.32
N VAL A 364 2.51 -23.69 12.67
CA VAL A 364 2.27 -22.30 13.06
C VAL A 364 0.81 -22.07 13.48
N MET A 365 0.66 -21.46 14.65
CA MET A 365 -0.60 -21.04 15.25
C MET A 365 -0.75 -19.52 15.21
N LEU A 366 -1.96 -19.03 15.46
CA LEU A 366 -2.23 -17.59 15.52
C LEU A 366 -1.38 -16.88 16.58
N GLU A 367 -1.16 -17.55 17.72
CA GLU A 367 -0.37 -17.05 18.84
C GLU A 367 1.09 -16.81 18.45
N ASP A 368 1.65 -17.71 17.64
CA ASP A 368 3.02 -17.59 17.11
C ASP A 368 3.19 -16.35 16.21
N LEU A 369 2.11 -15.90 15.57
CA LEU A 369 2.10 -14.76 14.65
C LEU A 369 1.76 -13.43 15.33
N PHE A 370 1.30 -13.45 16.57
CA PHE A 370 0.88 -12.24 17.28
C PHE A 370 2.03 -11.22 17.41
N TRP A 371 3.13 -11.63 18.03
CA TRP A 371 4.31 -10.76 18.22
C TRP A 371 5.00 -10.37 16.91
N PRO A 372 5.27 -11.30 15.98
CA PRO A 372 5.88 -10.94 14.70
C PRO A 372 5.09 -9.87 13.96
N MET A 373 3.76 -9.95 13.94
CA MET A 373 2.91 -8.97 13.26
C MET A 373 2.88 -7.61 13.96
N ILE A 374 2.79 -7.58 15.29
CA ILE A 374 2.85 -6.31 16.05
C ILE A 374 4.19 -5.62 15.81
N VAL A 375 5.30 -6.34 15.95
CA VAL A 375 6.64 -5.78 15.79
C VAL A 375 6.85 -5.30 14.36
N GLN A 376 6.35 -6.05 13.37
CA GLN A 376 6.39 -5.64 11.96
C GLN A 376 5.63 -4.32 11.73
N GLY A 377 4.38 -4.27 12.20
CA GLY A 377 3.54 -3.09 12.08
C GLY A 377 4.17 -1.89 12.76
N PHE A 378 4.71 -2.08 13.97
CA PHE A 378 5.40 -1.03 14.72
C PHE A 378 6.56 -0.44 13.92
N GLY A 379 7.40 -1.28 13.30
CA GLY A 379 8.47 -0.84 12.41
C GLY A 379 7.96 -0.01 11.23
N VAL A 380 6.82 -0.38 10.63
CA VAL A 380 6.17 0.39 9.56
C VAL A 380 5.73 1.78 10.06
N GLY A 381 5.09 1.84 11.24
CA GLY A 381 4.64 3.08 11.85
C GLY A 381 5.78 4.03 12.24
N LEU A 382 6.98 3.51 12.51
CA LEU A 382 8.18 4.31 12.72
C LEU A 382 8.81 4.80 11.41
N LEU A 383 9.00 3.90 10.44
CA LEU A 383 9.70 4.20 9.19
C LEU A 383 8.93 5.22 8.35
N TRP A 384 7.61 5.04 8.21
CA TRP A 384 6.82 5.81 7.27
C TRP A 384 6.85 7.33 7.54
N PRO A 385 6.52 7.83 8.75
CA PRO A 385 6.62 9.26 9.06
C PRO A 385 8.06 9.77 9.03
N SER A 386 9.01 8.99 9.54
CA SER A 386 10.40 9.41 9.67
C SER A 386 11.03 9.66 8.30
N ILE A 387 10.85 8.72 7.37
CA ILE A 387 11.35 8.85 6.00
C ILE A 387 10.64 10.03 5.31
N THR A 388 9.33 10.18 5.48
CA THR A 388 8.58 11.31 4.91
C THR A 388 9.12 12.65 5.42
N ALA A 389 9.33 12.77 6.73
CA ALA A 389 9.87 13.99 7.35
C ALA A 389 11.27 14.34 6.84
N ILE A 390 12.15 13.34 6.70
CA ILE A 390 13.50 13.54 6.15
C ILE A 390 13.42 14.00 4.69
N THR A 391 12.63 13.30 3.88
CA THR A 391 12.51 13.52 2.42
C THR A 391 12.09 14.95 2.08
N PHE A 392 11.10 15.48 2.80
CA PHE A 392 10.49 16.78 2.50
C PHE A 392 11.02 17.93 3.36
N SER A 393 12.02 17.69 4.21
CA SER A 393 12.56 18.70 5.14
C SER A 393 13.21 19.90 4.46
N THR A 394 13.93 19.70 3.35
CA THR A 394 14.68 20.75 2.65
C THR A 394 14.14 21.06 1.26
N LEU A 395 13.12 20.30 0.82
CA LEU A 395 12.55 20.46 -0.51
C LEU A 395 11.75 21.77 -0.59
N ASN A 396 12.05 22.59 -1.61
CA ASN A 396 11.28 23.81 -1.85
C ASN A 396 9.80 23.46 -2.11
N ARG A 397 8.90 24.24 -1.50
CA ARG A 397 7.44 24.11 -1.58
C ARG A 397 6.92 23.96 -3.00
N ASP A 398 7.54 24.60 -3.98
CA ASP A 398 7.14 24.54 -5.39
C ASP A 398 7.29 23.13 -5.99
N TYR A 399 8.13 22.28 -5.39
CA TYR A 399 8.41 20.92 -5.85
C TYR A 399 7.79 19.83 -4.98
N VAL A 400 7.07 20.17 -3.90
CA VAL A 400 6.54 19.18 -2.95
C VAL A 400 5.53 18.24 -3.62
N ASP A 401 4.68 18.75 -4.50
CA ASP A 401 3.67 17.94 -5.21
C ASP A 401 4.34 16.94 -6.17
N GLU A 402 5.30 17.40 -6.97
CA GLU A 402 6.09 16.55 -7.88
C GLU A 402 6.93 15.52 -7.09
N GLY A 403 7.55 15.95 -5.99
CA GLY A 403 8.34 15.09 -5.11
C GLY A 403 7.51 14.01 -4.41
N THR A 404 6.28 14.33 -4.00
CA THR A 404 5.33 13.38 -3.42
C THR A 404 4.91 12.31 -4.42
N ALA A 405 4.71 12.69 -5.69
CA ALA A 405 4.41 11.73 -6.75
C ALA A 405 5.55 10.72 -6.95
N ILE A 406 6.81 11.20 -7.06
CA ILE A 406 8.01 10.34 -7.16
C ILE A 406 8.13 9.43 -5.93
N TYR A 407 7.95 9.99 -4.74
CA TYR A 407 8.08 9.28 -3.47
C TYR A 407 7.15 8.07 -3.38
N HIS A 408 5.88 8.24 -3.75
CA HIS A 408 4.92 7.13 -3.75
C HIS A 408 5.14 6.15 -4.91
N LEU A 409 5.54 6.65 -6.08
CA LEU A 409 5.85 5.80 -7.23
C LEU A 409 6.99 4.82 -6.89
N ILE A 410 8.09 5.35 -6.36
CA ILE A 410 9.28 4.56 -6.00
C ILE A 410 8.97 3.54 -4.91
N ARG A 411 8.18 3.90 -3.90
CA ARG A 411 7.68 2.94 -2.91
C ARG A 411 6.97 1.77 -3.60
N ASN A 412 5.98 2.07 -4.44
CA ASN A 412 5.12 1.04 -5.03
C ASN A 412 5.92 0.12 -5.96
N MET A 413 6.83 0.68 -6.76
CA MET A 413 7.72 -0.09 -7.62
C MET A 413 8.64 -1.01 -6.82
N ALA A 414 9.25 -0.50 -5.74
CA ALA A 414 10.10 -1.30 -4.88
C ALA A 414 9.35 -2.49 -4.27
N SER A 415 8.12 -2.26 -3.78
CA SER A 415 7.26 -3.33 -3.26
C SER A 415 7.08 -4.47 -4.27
N SER A 416 6.77 -4.15 -5.53
CA SER A 416 6.59 -5.16 -6.58
C SER A 416 7.87 -5.94 -6.86
N ILE A 417 9.00 -5.23 -7.03
CA ILE A 417 10.31 -5.86 -7.26
C ILE A 417 10.58 -6.90 -6.17
N TYR A 418 10.38 -6.53 -4.90
CA TYR A 418 10.69 -7.42 -3.79
C TYR A 418 9.72 -8.59 -3.67
N ILE A 419 8.41 -8.37 -3.89
CA ILE A 419 7.43 -9.47 -3.96
C ILE A 419 7.84 -10.48 -5.03
N SER A 420 8.20 -10.02 -6.23
CA SER A 420 8.62 -10.89 -7.33
C SER A 420 9.87 -11.69 -7.00
N ILE A 421 10.88 -11.05 -6.38
CA ILE A 421 12.08 -11.74 -5.90
C ILE A 421 11.72 -12.78 -4.83
N SER A 422 10.87 -12.42 -3.86
CA SER A 422 10.39 -13.35 -2.84
C SER A 422 9.66 -14.55 -3.42
N VAL A 423 8.77 -14.36 -4.38
CA VAL A 423 8.08 -15.45 -5.08
C VAL A 423 9.07 -16.32 -5.85
N ALA A 424 10.05 -15.72 -6.53
CA ALA A 424 11.11 -16.47 -7.21
C ALA A 424 11.95 -17.30 -6.24
N VAL A 425 12.30 -16.75 -5.08
CA VAL A 425 13.00 -17.47 -4.00
C VAL A 425 12.16 -18.62 -3.50
N ILE A 426 10.87 -18.41 -3.24
CA ILE A 426 9.95 -19.47 -2.80
C ILE A 426 9.92 -20.57 -3.85
N MET A 427 9.55 -20.28 -5.10
CA MET A 427 9.40 -21.31 -6.14
C MET A 427 10.70 -22.05 -6.40
N ARG A 428 11.82 -21.34 -6.55
CA ARG A 428 13.11 -21.98 -6.84
C ARG A 428 13.60 -22.84 -5.68
N THR A 429 13.49 -22.34 -4.45
CA THR A 429 13.86 -23.11 -3.25
C THR A 429 12.96 -24.33 -3.13
N SER A 430 11.64 -24.17 -3.32
CA SER A 430 10.70 -25.28 -3.20
C SER A 430 10.94 -26.35 -4.25
N SER A 431 11.23 -25.99 -5.51
CA SER A 431 11.61 -26.97 -6.54
C SER A 431 12.91 -27.69 -6.19
N GLN A 432 13.92 -26.98 -5.69
CA GLN A 432 15.19 -27.58 -5.27
C GLN A 432 15.02 -28.54 -4.09
N ARG A 433 14.31 -28.10 -3.04
CA ARG A 433 14.04 -28.92 -1.85
C ARG A 433 13.13 -30.09 -2.14
N TYR A 434 12.17 -29.93 -3.06
CA TYR A 434 11.35 -31.04 -3.53
C TYR A 434 12.22 -32.13 -4.15
N ALA A 435 13.11 -31.77 -5.09
CA ALA A 435 14.02 -32.71 -5.72
C ALA A 435 14.94 -33.42 -4.70
N GLU A 436 15.57 -32.65 -3.80
CA GLU A 436 16.44 -33.21 -2.75
C GLU A 436 15.68 -34.15 -1.79
N MET A 437 14.43 -33.83 -1.43
CA MET A 437 13.62 -34.70 -0.57
C MET A 437 13.15 -35.95 -1.31
N THR A 438 12.80 -35.84 -2.59
CA THR A 438 12.40 -37.00 -3.41
C THR A 438 13.55 -37.98 -3.62
N ASP A 439 14.81 -37.53 -3.65
CA ASP A 439 15.98 -38.44 -3.70
C ASP A 439 16.03 -39.41 -2.51
N HIS A 440 15.44 -39.02 -1.37
CA HIS A 440 15.35 -39.86 -0.18
C HIS A 440 14.08 -40.74 -0.17
N VAL A 441 13.17 -40.57 -1.12
CA VAL A 441 11.96 -41.39 -1.27
C VAL A 441 12.22 -42.52 -2.25
N SER A 442 12.69 -43.62 -1.69
CA SER A 442 13.00 -44.84 -2.43
C SER A 442 12.32 -46.04 -1.76
N PRO A 443 11.82 -47.03 -2.53
CA PRO A 443 11.38 -48.31 -1.98
C PRO A 443 12.45 -49.05 -1.16
N PHE A 444 13.72 -48.66 -1.30
CA PHE A 444 14.85 -49.21 -0.56
C PHE A 444 15.19 -48.43 0.71
N ASN A 445 14.50 -47.32 1.00
CA ASN A 445 14.70 -46.56 2.23
C ASN A 445 13.91 -47.21 3.38
N GLN A 446 14.60 -47.97 4.23
CA GLN A 446 14.03 -48.67 5.37
C GLN A 446 13.31 -47.75 6.38
N ASN A 447 13.58 -46.44 6.36
CA ASN A 447 12.86 -45.49 7.21
C ASN A 447 11.40 -45.28 6.76
N LEU A 448 11.07 -45.54 5.50
CA LEU A 448 9.70 -45.43 4.98
C LEU A 448 8.86 -46.68 5.29
N ASP A 449 9.50 -47.81 5.57
CA ASP A 449 8.84 -49.04 6.01
C ASP A 449 8.33 -48.96 7.45
N LEU A 450 8.81 -47.97 8.22
CA LEU A 450 8.37 -47.70 9.59
C LEU A 450 7.01 -46.96 9.55
N PRO A 451 5.89 -47.58 10.01
CA PRO A 451 4.54 -47.01 9.83
C PRO A 451 4.35 -45.65 10.50
N TRP A 452 5.09 -45.38 11.57
CA TRP A 452 5.06 -44.11 12.30
C TRP A 452 5.84 -43.00 11.59
N ALA A 453 6.84 -43.33 10.78
CA ALA A 453 7.64 -42.37 10.01
C ALA A 453 6.95 -42.01 8.69
N SER A 454 6.33 -42.97 8.01
CA SER A 454 5.60 -42.76 6.75
C SER A 454 4.12 -42.43 6.93
N ARG A 455 3.62 -42.40 8.17
CA ARG A 455 2.18 -42.30 8.50
C ARG A 455 1.33 -43.38 7.79
N GLY A 456 1.93 -44.53 7.51
CA GLY A 456 1.32 -45.63 6.77
C GLY A 456 1.30 -45.46 5.25
N TRP A 457 1.93 -44.42 4.70
CA TRP A 457 2.06 -44.24 3.25
C TRP A 457 3.14 -45.14 2.67
N ASN A 458 2.81 -45.87 1.61
CA ASN A 458 3.73 -46.81 0.98
C ASN A 458 4.35 -46.20 -0.29
N ALA A 459 5.68 -46.19 -0.38
CA ALA A 459 6.41 -45.71 -1.55
C ALA A 459 6.25 -46.61 -2.80
N THR A 460 5.65 -47.79 -2.67
CA THR A 460 5.40 -48.72 -3.79
C THR A 460 4.00 -48.62 -4.38
N THR A 461 3.06 -47.92 -3.74
CA THR A 461 1.69 -47.77 -4.23
C THR A 461 1.50 -46.39 -4.84
N THR A 462 0.71 -46.29 -5.92
CA THR A 462 0.42 -45.00 -6.58
C THR A 462 -0.25 -44.00 -5.61
N GLU A 463 -1.15 -44.49 -4.76
CA GLU A 463 -1.81 -43.68 -3.73
C GLU A 463 -0.82 -43.18 -2.67
N GLY A 464 0.06 -44.04 -2.16
CA GLY A 464 1.09 -43.66 -1.19
C GLY A 464 2.11 -42.68 -1.76
N LEU A 465 2.54 -42.86 -3.02
CA LEU A 465 3.38 -41.91 -3.74
C LEU A 465 2.71 -40.56 -3.94
N SER A 466 1.41 -40.52 -4.23
CA SER A 466 0.64 -39.27 -4.35
C SER A 466 0.59 -38.51 -3.02
N HIS A 467 0.35 -39.21 -1.91
CA HIS A 467 0.35 -38.60 -0.57
C HIS A 467 1.73 -38.12 -0.15
N LEU A 468 2.77 -38.93 -0.35
CA LEU A 468 4.16 -38.56 -0.09
C LEU A 468 4.58 -37.35 -0.92
N GLY A 469 4.28 -37.36 -2.22
CA GLY A 469 4.56 -36.24 -3.13
C GLY A 469 3.87 -34.95 -2.70
N SER A 470 2.61 -35.04 -2.23
CA SER A 470 1.87 -33.88 -1.72
C SER A 470 2.48 -33.32 -0.43
N GLU A 471 2.88 -34.17 0.52
CA GLU A 471 3.51 -33.71 1.77
C GLU A 471 4.91 -33.16 1.54
N ILE A 472 5.72 -33.79 0.68
CA ILE A 472 7.03 -33.26 0.28
C ILE A 472 6.87 -31.90 -0.39
N GLY A 473 5.87 -31.75 -1.26
CA GLY A 473 5.50 -30.46 -1.85
C GLY A 473 5.20 -29.41 -0.79
N ARG A 474 4.40 -29.77 0.23
CA ARG A 474 4.04 -28.89 1.33
C ARG A 474 5.24 -28.48 2.19
N GLN A 475 6.14 -29.42 2.50
CA GLN A 475 7.38 -29.17 3.26
C GLN A 475 8.36 -28.28 2.47
N ALA A 476 8.58 -28.61 1.19
CA ALA A 476 9.44 -27.83 0.31
C ALA A 476 8.89 -26.40 0.09
N ALA A 477 7.58 -26.23 -0.01
CA ALA A 477 6.92 -24.93 -0.02
C ALA A 477 7.21 -24.14 1.25
N MET A 478 7.08 -24.76 2.43
CA MET A 478 7.37 -24.12 3.71
C MET A 478 8.82 -23.61 3.78
N ILE A 479 9.80 -24.42 3.37
CA ILE A 479 11.21 -24.00 3.33
C ILE A 479 11.41 -22.80 2.40
N GLY A 480 10.70 -22.76 1.27
CA GLY A 480 10.68 -21.61 0.37
C GLY A 480 10.23 -20.32 1.08
N TYR A 481 9.15 -20.38 1.85
CA TYR A 481 8.67 -19.23 2.64
C TYR A 481 9.67 -18.83 3.73
N ILE A 482 10.22 -19.80 4.47
CA ILE A 482 11.24 -19.55 5.51
C ILE A 482 12.45 -18.82 4.91
N ASN A 483 12.96 -19.28 3.76
CA ASN A 483 14.08 -18.63 3.07
C ASN A 483 13.73 -17.20 2.64
N SER A 484 12.49 -16.96 2.17
CA SER A 484 12.04 -15.61 1.86
C SER A 484 11.94 -14.72 3.10
N PHE A 485 11.55 -15.25 4.26
CA PHE A 485 11.53 -14.49 5.52
C PHE A 485 12.94 -14.20 6.05
N TYR A 486 13.90 -15.12 5.89
CA TYR A 486 15.31 -14.85 6.16
C TYR A 486 15.85 -13.75 5.24
N MET A 487 15.56 -13.82 3.94
CA MET A 487 15.95 -12.77 2.98
C MET A 487 15.38 -11.41 3.41
N PHE A 488 14.11 -11.37 3.82
CA PHE A 488 13.44 -10.18 4.35
C PHE A 488 14.15 -9.63 5.60
N SER A 489 14.47 -10.49 6.57
CA SER A 489 15.18 -10.11 7.80
C SER A 489 16.57 -9.54 7.52
N ILE A 490 17.36 -10.23 6.70
CA ILE A 490 18.72 -9.82 6.31
C ILE A 490 18.67 -8.47 5.58
N THR A 491 17.72 -8.31 4.65
CA THR A 491 17.53 -7.06 3.91
C THR A 491 17.26 -5.90 4.87
N ALA A 492 16.38 -6.08 5.84
CA ALA A 492 16.07 -5.04 6.83
C ALA A 492 17.30 -4.64 7.67
N PHE A 493 18.08 -5.62 8.15
CA PHE A 493 19.29 -5.33 8.93
C PHE A 493 20.41 -4.70 8.08
N ALA A 494 20.59 -5.14 6.84
CA ALA A 494 21.64 -4.66 5.93
C ALA A 494 21.52 -3.16 5.62
N PHE A 495 20.33 -2.58 5.72
CA PHE A 495 20.08 -1.18 5.43
C PHE A 495 20.13 -0.25 6.64
N ILE A 496 20.29 -0.76 7.86
CA ILE A 496 20.49 0.07 9.06
C ILE A 496 21.68 1.03 8.93
N PRO A 497 22.87 0.62 8.42
CA PRO A 497 24.01 1.53 8.28
C PRO A 497 23.76 2.74 7.36
N LEU A 498 22.81 2.65 6.40
CA LEU A 498 22.47 3.78 5.52
C LEU A 498 21.89 4.98 6.29
N VAL A 499 21.38 4.76 7.50
CA VAL A 499 20.92 5.83 8.40
C VAL A 499 22.05 6.83 8.71
N LEU A 500 23.30 6.38 8.73
CA LEU A 500 24.47 7.23 8.98
C LEU A 500 24.72 8.25 7.86
N LEU A 501 24.21 8.01 6.64
CA LEU A 501 24.36 8.91 5.50
C LEU A 501 23.39 10.10 5.53
N ILE A 502 22.34 10.02 6.35
CA ILE A 502 21.30 11.05 6.48
C ILE A 502 21.91 12.31 7.10
N ARG A 503 21.68 13.49 6.49
CA ARG A 503 22.07 14.79 7.05
C ARG A 503 20.82 15.54 7.57
N TRP A 504 20.51 15.32 8.84
CA TRP A 504 19.54 16.09 9.61
C TRP A 504 20.23 17.21 10.39
N LYS A 505 19.93 18.47 10.08
CA LYS A 505 20.32 19.61 10.93
C LYS A 505 19.10 19.95 11.78
N LYS A 506 19.21 19.81 13.09
CA LYS A 506 18.19 20.26 14.03
C LYS A 506 17.96 21.76 13.76
N GLU A 507 16.75 22.14 13.35
CA GLU A 507 16.36 23.55 13.44
C GLU A 507 16.42 23.91 14.93
N ASN A 508 17.47 24.63 15.32
CA ASN A 508 17.42 25.44 16.52
C ASN A 508 16.20 26.35 16.35
N GLY A 509 15.31 26.36 17.33
CA GLY A 509 13.99 26.97 17.25
C GLY A 509 14.02 28.31 16.49
N LEU A 510 13.06 28.47 15.59
CA LEU A 510 12.79 29.73 14.90
C LEU A 510 12.94 30.89 15.90
N PRO A 511 13.76 31.93 15.62
CA PRO A 511 13.73 33.13 16.42
C PRO A 511 12.28 33.63 16.40
N ALA A 512 11.73 33.92 17.58
CA ALA A 512 10.42 34.52 17.72
C ALA A 512 10.30 35.64 16.68
N VAL A 513 9.27 35.54 15.84
CA VAL A 513 8.85 36.64 14.99
C VAL A 513 8.63 37.80 15.94
N LYS A 514 9.55 38.77 15.93
CA LYS A 514 9.28 40.07 16.55
C LYS A 514 8.11 40.62 15.76
N GLU A 515 6.93 40.60 16.36
CA GLU A 515 5.83 41.45 15.95
C GLU A 515 6.41 42.86 15.84
N GLY A 516 6.35 43.42 14.63
CA GLY A 516 6.69 44.80 14.40
C GLY A 516 5.65 45.65 15.11
N GLU A 517 5.97 46.09 16.33
CA GLU A 517 5.48 47.36 16.83
C GLU A 517 6.11 48.45 15.96
N GLU A 518 5.49 48.70 14.80
CA GLU A 518 5.74 49.93 14.08
C GLU A 518 5.00 51.04 14.84
N ASN A 519 5.79 51.76 15.63
CA ASN A 519 5.42 53.00 16.31
C ASN A 519 4.71 53.94 15.32
N VAL A 520 3.39 54.06 15.47
CA VAL A 520 2.65 55.24 15.03
C VAL A 520 2.72 56.26 16.17
N ARG A 521 3.83 57.01 16.25
CA ARG A 521 3.95 58.33 16.90
C ARG A 521 5.18 59.05 16.34
N ASP A 522 4.97 59.82 15.27
CA ASP A 522 5.10 61.29 15.24
C ASP A 522 4.88 61.81 13.80
#